data_AF-A0A0M8PE56-F1
#
_entry.id   AF-A0A0M8PE56-F1
#
_cell.length_a   1.000
_cell.length_b   1.000
_cell.length_c   1.000
_cell.angle_alpha   90.00
_cell.angle_beta   90.00
_cell.angle_gamma   90.00
#
_symmetry.space_group_name_H-M   'P 1'
#
loop_
_entity.id
_entity.type
_entity.pdbx_description
1 polymer ?
#
loop_
_entity_poly.entity_id
_entity_poly.type
_entity_poly.pdbx_seq_one_letter_code
_entity_poly.pdbx_strand_id
1 'polypeptide(L)'
;MAFSGESGDTVQFAEYIQANAALYSMRNDTELSPSAVANFVRGELARSLRSRSPYTVNLLLGGIDPVTEKPHLYWVDYLASLAPLPYAAHGYAQYYCLSILDKHHHPDCTLEEGLALLTLCTDELKRRLPIDYKGMLVKVVTKDGVQEIAVDNDKVVRSA
;
A
#
# COMPACT_ATOMS: atom_id res chain seq x y z
N MET A 1 1.98 -2.56 5.48
CA MET A 1 0.97 -3.15 4.57
C MET A 1 -0.30 -2.32 4.66
N ALA A 2 -0.82 -1.87 3.52
CA ALA A 2 -2.16 -1.29 3.41
C ALA A 2 -3.08 -2.31 2.72
N PHE A 3 -4.35 -2.34 3.12
CA PHE A 3 -5.32 -3.34 2.67
C PHE A 3 -6.69 -2.71 2.43
N SER A 4 -7.43 -3.29 1.47
CA SER A 4 -8.81 -2.94 1.14
C SER A 4 -9.53 -4.16 0.59
N GLY A 5 -10.85 -4.23 0.66
CA GLY A 5 -11.61 -5.42 0.26
C GLY A 5 -12.82 -5.65 1.16
N GLU A 6 -13.24 -6.91 1.26
CA GLU A 6 -14.39 -7.30 2.08
C GLU A 6 -14.14 -7.04 3.58
N SER A 7 -15.19 -6.59 4.27
CA SER A 7 -15.12 -5.99 5.61
C SER A 7 -14.77 -6.96 6.77
N GLY A 8 -14.61 -8.27 6.52
CA GLY A 8 -14.10 -9.23 7.51
C GLY A 8 -12.74 -9.81 7.12
N ASP A 9 -12.57 -10.09 5.83
CA ASP A 9 -11.37 -10.69 5.28
C ASP A 9 -10.14 -9.80 5.45
N THR A 10 -10.30 -8.49 5.25
CA THR A 10 -9.21 -7.52 5.26
C THR A 10 -8.43 -7.51 6.58
N VAL A 11 -9.11 -7.33 7.71
CA VAL A 11 -8.48 -7.28 9.03
C VAL A 11 -7.92 -8.65 9.40
N GLN A 12 -8.70 -9.72 9.23
CA GLN A 12 -8.28 -11.07 9.57
C GLN A 12 -7.03 -11.50 8.79
N PHE A 13 -7.01 -11.23 7.48
CA PHE A 13 -5.86 -11.56 6.64
C PHE A 13 -4.64 -10.70 7.01
N ALA A 14 -4.84 -9.42 7.29
CA ALA A 14 -3.74 -8.53 7.67
C ALA A 14 -3.06 -8.98 8.98
N GLU A 15 -3.85 -9.30 10.00
CA GLU A 15 -3.36 -9.79 11.30
C GLU A 15 -2.70 -11.17 11.18
N TYR A 16 -3.27 -12.06 10.35
CA TYR A 16 -2.66 -13.36 10.06
C TYR A 16 -1.25 -13.23 9.46
N ILE A 17 -1.08 -12.35 8.46
CA ILE A 17 0.23 -12.10 7.85
C ILE A 17 1.18 -11.46 8.87
N GLN A 18 0.72 -10.48 9.65
CA GLN A 18 1.54 -9.83 10.67
C GLN A 18 2.06 -10.83 11.71
N ALA A 19 1.20 -11.70 12.22
CA ALA A 19 1.58 -12.70 13.22
C ALA A 19 2.62 -13.70 12.69
N ASN A 20 2.46 -14.17 11.44
CA ASN A 20 3.42 -15.09 10.83
C ASN A 20 4.77 -14.44 10.51
N ALA A 21 4.77 -13.18 10.04
CA ALA A 21 6.00 -12.43 9.81
C ALA A 21 6.76 -12.16 11.12
N ALA A 22 6.05 -11.81 12.20
CA ALA A 22 6.62 -11.65 13.52
C ALA A 22 7.19 -12.97 14.06
N LEU A 23 6.44 -14.07 13.92
CA LEU A 23 6.90 -15.41 14.32
C LEU A 23 8.16 -15.83 13.57
N TYR A 24 8.24 -15.57 12.26
CA TYR A 24 9.46 -15.85 11.49
C TYR A 24 10.65 -15.09 12.06
N SER A 25 10.46 -13.79 12.34
CA SER A 25 11.54 -12.93 12.84
C SER A 25 12.04 -13.39 14.21
N MET A 26 11.14 -13.77 15.11
CA MET A 26 11.47 -14.32 16.44
C MET A 26 12.16 -15.68 16.39
N ARG A 27 11.88 -16.51 15.37
CA ARG A 27 12.45 -17.86 15.25
C ARG A 27 13.83 -17.89 14.62
N ASN A 28 14.11 -16.95 13.73
CA ASN A 28 15.32 -16.95 12.90
C ASN A 28 16.26 -15.78 13.25
N ASP A 29 15.92 -14.96 14.25
CA ASP A 29 16.65 -13.76 14.66
C ASP A 29 16.98 -12.82 13.48
N THR A 30 16.10 -12.80 12.47
CA THR A 30 16.28 -12.01 11.24
C THR A 30 14.95 -11.61 10.63
N GLU A 31 14.90 -10.40 10.08
CA GLU A 31 13.71 -9.88 9.42
C GLU A 31 13.63 -10.35 7.95
N LEU A 32 12.40 -10.58 7.48
CA LEU A 32 12.16 -10.90 6.07
C LEU A 32 12.36 -9.65 5.20
N SER A 33 13.01 -9.81 4.05
CA SER A 33 13.05 -8.74 3.05
C SER A 33 11.63 -8.43 2.53
N PRO A 34 11.36 -7.20 2.07
CA PRO A 34 10.06 -6.85 1.50
C PRO A 34 9.61 -7.80 0.38
N SER A 35 10.55 -8.26 -0.45
CA SER A 35 10.29 -9.24 -1.51
C SER A 35 9.86 -10.60 -0.97
N ALA A 36 10.50 -11.07 0.10
CA ALA A 36 10.15 -12.34 0.75
C ALA A 36 8.74 -12.24 1.37
N VAL A 37 8.45 -11.15 2.08
CA VAL A 37 7.11 -10.89 2.64
C VAL A 37 6.06 -10.84 1.52
N ALA A 38 6.33 -10.16 0.41
CA ALA A 38 5.38 -10.04 -0.69
C ALA A 38 5.08 -11.40 -1.35
N ASN A 39 6.09 -12.25 -1.54
CA ASN A 39 5.88 -13.59 -2.06
C ASN A 39 5.16 -14.52 -1.07
N PHE A 40 5.43 -14.38 0.23
CA PHE A 40 4.69 -15.09 1.27
C PHE A 40 3.20 -14.71 1.25
N VAL A 41 2.90 -13.41 1.27
CA VAL A 41 1.52 -12.88 1.18
C VAL A 41 0.80 -13.40 -0.06
N ARG A 42 1.46 -13.31 -1.23
CA ARG A 42 0.93 -13.85 -2.49
C ARG A 42 0.65 -15.35 -2.41
N GLY A 43 1.54 -16.11 -1.79
CA GLY A 43 1.39 -17.56 -1.60
C GLY A 43 0.16 -17.91 -0.76
N GLU A 44 -0.06 -17.18 0.34
CA GLU A 44 -1.22 -17.39 1.22
C GLU A 44 -2.53 -17.00 0.54
N LEU A 45 -2.56 -15.87 -0.20
CA LEU A 45 -3.73 -15.50 -1.00
C LEU A 45 -4.04 -16.54 -2.08
N ALA A 46 -3.02 -16.99 -2.82
CA ALA A 46 -3.20 -17.98 -3.89
C ALA A 46 -3.70 -19.33 -3.35
N ARG A 47 -3.29 -19.71 -2.14
CA ARG A 47 -3.77 -20.91 -1.44
C ARG A 47 -5.24 -20.75 -1.03
N SER A 48 -5.59 -19.58 -0.48
CA SER A 48 -6.97 -19.28 -0.08
C SER A 48 -7.91 -19.18 -1.29
N LEU A 49 -7.45 -18.68 -2.43
CA LEU A 49 -8.26 -18.42 -3.64
C LEU A 49 -9.06 -19.63 -4.16
N ARG A 50 -8.51 -20.85 -4.03
CA ARG A 50 -9.19 -22.09 -4.45
C ARG A 50 -9.75 -22.90 -3.28
N SER A 51 -9.80 -22.31 -2.09
CA SER A 51 -10.39 -22.92 -0.90
C SER A 51 -11.90 -22.70 -0.85
N ARG A 52 -12.56 -23.21 0.20
CA ARG A 52 -13.99 -22.96 0.47
C ARG A 52 -14.26 -21.56 1.03
N SER A 53 -13.23 -20.82 1.43
CA SER A 53 -13.33 -19.49 2.04
C SER A 53 -12.22 -18.58 1.49
N PRO A 54 -12.33 -18.13 0.23
CA PRO A 54 -11.33 -17.27 -0.39
C PRO A 54 -11.32 -15.89 0.26
N TYR A 55 -10.12 -15.38 0.56
CA TYR A 55 -9.95 -14.00 1.00
C TYR A 55 -10.10 -13.03 -0.17
N THR A 56 -10.96 -12.03 0.00
CA THR A 56 -11.24 -11.00 -1.00
C THR A 56 -10.58 -9.68 -0.61
N VAL A 57 -9.25 -9.62 -0.74
CA VAL A 57 -8.43 -8.48 -0.30
C VAL A 57 -7.47 -8.02 -1.38
N ASN A 58 -7.30 -6.70 -1.49
CA ASN A 58 -6.33 -6.02 -2.32
C ASN A 58 -5.31 -5.33 -1.43
N LEU A 59 -4.02 -5.51 -1.71
CA LEU A 59 -2.94 -5.13 -0.81
C LEU A 59 -1.89 -4.26 -1.53
N LEU A 60 -1.34 -3.32 -0.77
CA LEU A 60 -0.09 -2.63 -1.10
C LEU A 60 0.94 -2.93 -0.02
N LEU A 61 2.09 -3.45 -0.45
CA LEU A 61 3.20 -3.81 0.42
C LEU A 61 4.37 -2.89 0.12
N GLY A 62 4.54 -1.86 0.94
CA GLY A 62 5.71 -0.98 0.94
C GLY A 62 6.69 -1.39 2.03
N GLY A 63 7.98 -1.40 1.72
CA GLY A 63 9.06 -1.68 2.66
C GLY A 63 10.42 -1.24 2.12
N ILE A 64 11.41 -1.14 2.99
CA ILE A 64 12.80 -0.92 2.61
C ILE A 64 13.57 -2.21 2.87
N ASP A 65 14.36 -2.62 1.89
CA ASP A 65 15.26 -3.76 2.06
C ASP A 65 16.42 -3.37 2.99
N PRO A 66 16.61 -4.07 4.12
CA PRO A 66 17.66 -3.71 5.08
C PRO A 66 19.08 -3.91 4.54
N VAL A 67 19.27 -4.72 3.50
CA VAL A 67 20.59 -4.99 2.90
C VAL A 67 20.92 -3.99 1.81
N THR A 68 19.95 -3.72 0.92
CA THR A 68 20.19 -2.83 -0.23
C THR A 68 19.83 -1.37 0.05
N GLU A 69 19.14 -1.11 1.16
CA GLU A 69 18.56 0.19 1.55
C GLU A 69 17.61 0.78 0.49
N LYS A 70 17.11 -0.06 -0.44
CA LYS A 70 16.21 0.38 -1.50
C LYS A 70 14.74 0.24 -1.08
N PRO A 71 13.89 1.22 -1.41
CA PRO A 71 12.46 1.09 -1.23
C PRO A 71 11.87 0.15 -2.29
N HIS A 72 10.92 -0.65 -1.85
CA HIS A 72 10.14 -1.55 -2.71
C HIS A 72 8.65 -1.37 -2.43
N LEU A 73 7.86 -1.32 -3.49
CA LEU A 73 6.42 -1.32 -3.44
C LEU A 73 5.89 -2.47 -4.29
N TYR A 74 5.08 -3.33 -3.69
CA TYR A 74 4.40 -4.43 -4.37
C TYR A 74 2.90 -4.20 -4.34
N TRP A 75 2.30 -4.28 -5.51
CA TRP A 75 0.86 -4.34 -5.72
C TRP A 75 0.41 -5.80 -5.77
N VAL A 76 -0.58 -6.14 -4.95
CA VAL A 76 -1.17 -7.49 -4.92
C VAL A 76 -2.69 -7.38 -5.01
N ASP A 77 -3.30 -8.05 -5.99
CA ASP A 77 -4.76 -8.11 -6.11
C ASP A 77 -5.37 -9.32 -5.38
N TYR A 78 -6.71 -9.31 -5.29
CA TYR A 78 -7.48 -10.41 -4.69
C TYR A 78 -7.36 -11.75 -5.45
N LEU A 79 -6.78 -11.76 -6.66
CA LEU A 79 -6.48 -12.97 -7.42
C LEU A 79 -5.05 -13.48 -7.16
N ALA A 80 -4.33 -12.87 -6.21
CA ALA A 80 -2.94 -13.19 -5.86
C ALA A 80 -1.94 -12.94 -7.00
N SER A 81 -2.25 -12.00 -7.90
CA SER A 81 -1.28 -11.43 -8.83
C SER A 81 -0.37 -10.48 -8.06
N LEU A 82 0.94 -10.51 -8.33
CA LEU A 82 1.92 -9.65 -7.68
C LEU A 82 2.73 -8.90 -8.72
N ALA A 83 2.84 -7.58 -8.56
CA ALA A 83 3.64 -6.73 -9.42
C ALA A 83 4.47 -5.74 -8.58
N PRO A 84 5.81 -5.69 -8.74
CA PRO A 84 6.62 -4.59 -8.21
C PRO A 84 6.40 -3.34 -9.07
N LEU A 85 6.04 -2.21 -8.45
CA LEU A 85 5.72 -0.97 -9.16
C LEU A 85 6.32 0.25 -8.44
N PRO A 86 6.67 1.34 -9.16
CA PRO A 86 7.16 2.57 -8.56
C PRO A 86 6.07 3.32 -7.76
N TYR A 87 4.82 3.20 -8.20
CA TYR A 87 3.63 3.73 -7.55
C TYR A 87 2.45 2.81 -7.86
N ALA A 88 1.45 2.79 -6.99
CA ALA A 88 0.30 1.94 -7.16
C ALA A 88 -0.91 2.48 -6.39
N ALA A 89 -2.10 2.14 -6.87
CA ALA A 89 -3.37 2.40 -6.22
C ALA A 89 -4.29 1.19 -6.43
N HIS A 90 -5.32 1.07 -5.60
CA HIS A 90 -6.33 0.02 -5.67
C HIS A 90 -7.73 0.62 -5.70
N GLY A 91 -8.70 -0.20 -6.11
CA GLY A 91 -10.11 0.19 -6.17
C GLY A 91 -10.36 1.33 -7.14
N TYR A 92 -11.48 2.03 -6.98
CA TYR A 92 -11.84 3.12 -7.89
C TYR A 92 -10.88 4.31 -7.85
N ALA A 93 -10.14 4.50 -6.76
CA ALA A 93 -9.17 5.58 -6.62
C ALA A 93 -8.09 5.53 -7.71
N GLN A 94 -7.71 4.34 -8.17
CA GLN A 94 -6.68 4.16 -9.20
C GLN A 94 -7.02 4.87 -10.51
N TYR A 95 -8.31 4.93 -10.89
CA TYR A 95 -8.72 5.57 -12.16
C TYR A 95 -8.52 7.08 -12.16
N TYR A 96 -8.50 7.71 -10.99
CA TYR A 96 -8.28 9.15 -10.83
C TYR A 96 -6.80 9.47 -10.59
N CYS A 97 -6.11 8.62 -9.82
CA CYS A 97 -4.75 8.91 -9.38
C CYS A 97 -3.67 8.48 -10.38
N LEU A 98 -3.84 7.35 -11.09
CA LEU A 98 -2.75 6.79 -11.90
C LEU A 98 -2.28 7.74 -13.01
N SER A 99 -3.18 8.49 -13.65
CA SER A 99 -2.80 9.46 -14.68
C SER A 99 -2.00 10.65 -14.13
N ILE A 100 -2.27 11.06 -12.89
CA ILE A 100 -1.51 12.10 -12.18
C ILE A 100 -0.13 11.56 -11.82
N LEU A 101 -0.08 10.34 -11.28
CA LEU A 101 1.17 9.66 -10.94
C LEU A 101 2.04 9.46 -12.18
N ASP A 102 1.49 8.94 -13.28
CA ASP A 102 2.19 8.74 -14.55
C ASP A 102 2.80 10.04 -15.10
N LYS A 103 2.12 11.17 -14.91
CA LYS A 103 2.57 12.46 -15.43
C LYS A 103 3.66 13.11 -14.59
N HIS A 104 3.61 12.95 -13.26
CA HIS A 104 4.40 13.76 -12.34
C HIS A 104 5.46 12.99 -11.56
N HIS A 105 5.36 11.66 -11.49
CA HIS A 105 6.36 10.83 -10.81
C HIS A 105 7.65 10.71 -11.63
N HIS A 106 8.79 10.65 -10.94
CA HIS A 106 10.07 10.21 -11.49
C HIS A 106 10.86 9.39 -10.45
N PRO A 107 11.81 8.52 -10.88
CA PRO A 107 12.54 7.63 -9.97
C PRO A 107 13.30 8.34 -8.85
N ASP A 108 13.73 9.58 -9.09
CA ASP A 108 14.50 10.40 -8.14
C ASP A 108 13.61 11.36 -7.32
N CYS A 109 12.29 11.09 -7.20
CA CYS A 109 11.39 11.92 -6.40
C CYS A 109 11.85 12.01 -4.95
N THR A 110 11.94 13.23 -4.44
CA THR A 110 12.14 13.50 -3.01
C THR A 110 10.87 13.19 -2.21
N LEU A 111 11.01 13.06 -0.89
CA LEU A 111 9.86 12.88 0.01
C LEU A 111 8.86 14.05 -0.12
N GLU A 112 9.36 15.28 -0.22
CA GLU A 112 8.54 16.49 -0.35
C GLU A 112 7.73 16.48 -1.66
N GLU A 113 8.38 16.13 -2.78
CA GLU A 113 7.72 15.97 -4.07
C GLU A 113 6.69 14.83 -4.04
N GLY A 114 7.01 13.70 -3.39
CA GLY A 114 6.08 12.59 -3.20
C GLY A 114 4.83 12.99 -2.40
N LEU A 115 4.99 13.77 -1.34
CA LEU A 115 3.86 14.28 -0.54
C LEU A 115 3.03 15.32 -1.31
N ALA A 116 3.69 16.18 -2.10
CA ALA A 116 2.99 17.11 -2.98
C ALA A 116 2.18 16.36 -4.06
N LEU A 117 2.76 15.31 -4.65
CA LEU A 117 2.08 14.45 -5.62
C LEU A 117 0.89 13.71 -5.00
N LEU A 118 1.05 13.19 -3.78
CA LEU A 118 -0.03 12.58 -3.02
C LEU A 118 -1.17 13.58 -2.77
N THR A 119 -0.84 14.83 -2.45
CA THR A 119 -1.83 15.91 -2.29
C THR A 119 -2.61 16.18 -3.57
N LEU A 120 -1.95 16.17 -4.75
CA LEU A 120 -2.63 16.30 -6.04
C LEU A 120 -3.64 15.16 -6.28
N CYS A 121 -3.26 13.93 -5.96
CA CYS A 121 -4.15 12.76 -6.03
C CYS A 121 -5.35 12.92 -5.09
N THR A 122 -5.12 13.32 -3.83
CA THR A 122 -6.18 13.58 -2.85
C THR A 122 -7.16 14.66 -3.32
N ASP A 123 -6.64 15.74 -3.89
CA ASP A 123 -7.44 16.83 -4.42
C ASP A 123 -8.34 16.37 -5.58
N GLU A 124 -7.82 15.53 -6.49
CA GLU A 124 -8.62 14.96 -7.58
C GLU A 124 -9.71 14.02 -7.06
N LEU A 125 -9.38 13.16 -6.09
CA LEU A 125 -10.36 12.29 -5.44
C LEU A 125 -11.47 13.10 -4.76
N LYS A 126 -11.13 14.15 -4.00
CA LYS A 126 -12.12 15.04 -3.36
C LYS A 126 -13.04 15.74 -4.37
N ARG A 127 -12.53 16.08 -5.55
CA ARG A 127 -13.30 16.77 -6.60
C ARG A 127 -14.21 15.83 -7.40
N ARG A 128 -13.74 14.61 -7.71
CA ARG A 128 -14.37 13.76 -8.73
C ARG A 128 -14.94 12.45 -8.20
N LEU A 129 -14.42 11.91 -7.10
CA LEU A 129 -14.93 10.66 -6.55
C LEU A 129 -16.25 10.96 -5.83
N PRO A 130 -17.37 10.29 -6.19
CA PRO A 130 -18.68 10.53 -5.57
C PRO A 130 -18.80 9.93 -4.16
N ILE A 131 -17.69 9.50 -3.57
CA ILE A 131 -17.61 8.84 -2.26
C ILE A 131 -16.85 9.75 -1.32
N ASP A 132 -17.47 10.09 -0.19
CA ASP A 132 -16.79 10.76 0.91
C ASP A 132 -16.03 9.72 1.76
N TYR A 133 -14.71 9.68 1.58
CA TYR A 133 -13.80 8.76 2.25
C TYR A 133 -13.17 9.33 3.53
N LYS A 134 -13.64 10.51 4.01
CA LYS A 134 -13.25 11.11 5.31
C LYS A 134 -11.76 11.43 5.49
N GLY A 135 -11.01 11.54 4.40
CA GLY A 135 -9.60 11.92 4.40
C GLY A 135 -8.64 10.73 4.35
N MET A 136 -7.35 11.00 4.54
CA MET A 136 -6.29 10.00 4.41
C MET A 136 -5.42 9.91 5.66
N LEU A 137 -4.89 8.70 5.87
CA LEU A 137 -3.79 8.41 6.77
C LEU A 137 -2.53 8.19 5.93
N VAL A 138 -1.48 8.97 6.18
CA VAL A 138 -0.23 8.89 5.41
C VAL A 138 0.90 8.38 6.28
N LYS A 139 1.56 7.33 5.81
CA LYS A 139 2.74 6.75 6.45
C LYS A 139 3.91 6.71 5.48
N VAL A 140 5.08 7.09 5.96
CA VAL A 140 6.34 7.06 5.23
C VAL A 140 7.20 5.97 5.83
N VAL A 141 7.72 5.09 4.97
CA VAL A 141 8.64 4.03 5.37
C VAL A 141 10.04 4.46 4.97
N THR A 142 10.93 4.59 5.96
CA THR A 142 12.34 4.94 5.80
C THR A 142 13.22 3.85 6.43
N LYS A 143 14.54 3.93 6.23
CA LYS A 143 15.48 3.03 6.90
C LYS A 143 15.40 3.10 8.44
N ASP A 144 14.95 4.24 8.97
CA ASP A 144 14.79 4.49 10.40
C ASP A 144 13.43 4.00 10.93
N GLY A 145 12.62 3.38 10.07
CA GLY A 145 11.31 2.82 10.39
C GLY A 145 10.15 3.55 9.75
N VAL A 146 8.96 3.35 10.32
CA VAL A 146 7.69 3.88 9.81
C VAL A 146 7.28 5.12 10.59
N GLN A 147 7.05 6.22 9.88
CA GLN A 147 6.60 7.49 10.44
C GLN A 147 5.23 7.85 9.89
N GLU A 148 4.35 8.37 10.75
CA GLU A 148 3.06 8.91 10.34
C GLU A 148 3.18 10.41 10.08
N ILE A 149 2.70 10.84 8.90
CA ILE A 149 2.70 12.25 8.50
C ILE A 149 1.29 12.79 8.66
N ALA A 150 1.15 13.85 9.46
CA ALA A 150 -0.10 14.55 9.60
C ALA A 150 -0.49 15.22 8.28
N VAL A 151 -1.73 14.97 7.84
CA VAL A 151 -2.30 15.57 6.63
C VAL A 151 -3.54 16.37 7.00
N ASP A 152 -3.66 17.57 6.45
CA ASP A 152 -4.86 18.38 6.57
C ASP A 152 -5.96 17.81 5.66
N ASN A 153 -6.82 16.97 6.27
CA ASN A 153 -7.93 16.33 5.58
C ASN A 153 -9.10 17.29 5.30
N ASP A 154 -9.19 18.41 6.02
CA ASP A 154 -10.28 19.39 5.89
C ASP A 154 -9.95 20.50 4.89
N LYS A 155 -8.72 20.54 4.37
CA LYS A 155 -8.32 21.47 3.32
C LYS A 155 -9.32 21.45 2.17
N VAL A 156 -10.00 22.58 2.00
CA VAL A 156 -10.99 22.80 0.95
C VAL A 156 -10.26 22.97 -0.37
N VAL A 157 -10.56 22.07 -1.29
CA VAL A 157 -9.97 22.04 -2.62
C VAL A 157 -10.64 23.13 -3.48
N ARG A 158 -9.96 24.28 -3.64
CA ARG A 158 -10.45 25.37 -4.50
C ARG A 158 -10.21 25.01 -5.97
N SER A 159 -11.16 25.31 -6.85
CA SER A 159 -10.93 25.25 -8.29
C SER A 159 -9.88 26.30 -8.67
N ALA A 160 -8.91 25.90 -9.50
CA ALA A 160 -8.01 26.84 -10.16
C ALA A 160 -8.79 27.67 -11.19
#